data_AF-A0A8X6TPQ7-F1
#
_entry.id   AF-A0A8X6TPQ7-F1
#
_cell.length_a   1.000
_cell.length_b   1.000
_cell.length_c   1.000
_cell.angle_alpha   90.00
_cell.angle_beta   90.00
_cell.angle_gamma   90.00
#
_symmetry.space_group_name_H-M   'P 1'
#
loop_
_entity.id
_entity.type
_entity.pdbx_description
1 polymer ?
#
loop_
_entity_poly.entity_id
_entity_poly.type
_entity_poly.pdbx_seq_one_letter_code
_entity_poly.pdbx_strand_id
1 'polypeptide(L)'
;TLFGIANTISSLTGFIVPFIVGTLTDKQQTLHQWRYVFGITVAILSSTSLIFILFSSAKKQDWAESDTSNSNSTSVQDQQLHRNNQ
;
A
#
# COMPACT_ATOMS: atom_id res chain seq x y z
N THR A 1 7.02 -12.29 0.03
CA THR A 1 6.15 -12.35 1.23
C THR A 1 5.46 -11.02 1.52
N LEU A 2 6.16 -9.88 1.49
CA LEU A 2 5.56 -8.54 1.67
C LEU A 2 4.34 -8.28 0.78
N PHE A 3 4.48 -8.51 -0.53
CA PHE A 3 3.39 -8.33 -1.49
C PHE A 3 2.19 -9.24 -1.17
N GLY A 4 2.43 -10.47 -0.74
CA GLY A 4 1.37 -11.40 -0.32
C GLY A 4 0.60 -10.89 0.89
N ILE A 5 1.31 -10.42 1.93
CA ILE A 5 0.71 -9.87 3.15
C ILE A 5 -0.10 -8.60 2.84
N ALA A 6 0.41 -7.73 1.98
CA ALA A 6 -0.32 -6.53 1.56
C ALA A 6 -1.64 -6.86 0.86
N ASN A 7 -1.65 -7.88 0.01
CA ASN A 7 -2.85 -8.32 -0.69
C ASN A 7 -3.87 -8.97 0.26
N THR A 8 -3.43 -9.77 1.25
CA THR A 8 -4.36 -10.38 2.21
C THR A 8 -5.00 -9.35 3.13
N ILE A 9 -4.23 -8.36 3.62
CA ILE A 9 -4.75 -7.26 4.44
C ILE A 9 -5.77 -6.43 3.65
N SER A 10 -5.50 -6.16 2.37
CA SER A 10 -6.41 -5.42 1.50
C SER A 10 -7.73 -6.17 1.29
N SER A 11 -7.65 -7.47 0.95
CA SER A 11 -8.84 -8.31 0.77
C SER A 11 -9.65 -8.49 2.05
N LEU A 12 -8.98 -8.66 3.19
CA LEU A 12 -9.65 -8.79 4.49
C LEU A 12 -10.37 -7.50 4.89
N THR A 13 -9.73 -6.34 4.69
CA THR A 13 -10.34 -5.03 4.93
C THR A 13 -11.56 -4.83 4.03
N GLY A 14 -11.47 -5.24 2.77
CA GLY A 14 -12.58 -5.22 1.82
C GLY A 14 -13.79 -6.09 2.23
N PHE A 15 -13.59 -7.10 3.09
CA PHE A 15 -14.67 -7.93 3.64
C PHE A 15 -15.23 -7.39 4.95
N ILE A 16 -14.36 -6.92 5.86
CA ILE A 16 -14.76 -6.45 7.19
C ILE A 16 -15.56 -5.13 7.12
N VAL A 17 -15.17 -4.22 6.22
CA VAL A 17 -15.81 -2.90 6.12
C VAL A 17 -17.31 -3.01 5.74
N PRO A 18 -17.71 -3.74 4.68
CA PRO A 18 -19.12 -3.94 4.36
C PRO A 18 -19.89 -4.68 5.44
N PHE A 19 -19.26 -5.61 6.17
CA PHE A 19 -19.88 -6.30 7.29
C PHE A 19 -20.25 -5.34 8.44
N ILE A 20 -19.31 -4.46 8.83
CA ILE A 20 -19.55 -3.46 9.87
C ILE A 20 -20.59 -2.44 9.40
N VAL A 21 -20.48 -1.93 8.16
CA VAL A 21 -21.46 -0.97 7.61
C VAL A 21 -22.85 -1.60 7.51
N GLY A 22 -22.93 -2.88 7.11
CA GLY A 22 -24.18 -3.63 7.05
C GLY A 22 -24.85 -3.71 8.42
N THR A 23 -24.11 -4.14 9.45
CA THR A 23 -24.65 -4.23 10.82
C THR A 23 -25.05 -2.88 11.42
N LEU A 24 -24.34 -1.80 11.09
CA LEU A 24 -24.72 -0.43 11.50
C LEU A 24 -25.99 0.07 10.83
N THR A 25 -26.24 -0.38 9.59
CA THR A 25 -27.27 0.15 8.69
C THR A 25 -28.55 -0.70 8.70
N ASP A 26 -28.48 -1.93 9.21
CA ASP A 26 -29.58 -2.91 9.28
C ASP A 26 -30.76 -2.48 10.18
N LYS A 27 -30.50 -1.62 11.17
CA LYS A 27 -31.52 -1.29 12.19
C LYS A 27 -32.44 -0.12 11.82
N GLN A 28 -32.04 0.77 10.91
CA GLN A 28 -32.84 1.91 10.42
C GLN A 28 -32.07 2.69 9.33
N GLN A 29 -32.61 2.79 8.11
CA GLN A 29 -32.03 3.56 6.99
C GLN A 29 -32.21 5.09 7.18
N THR A 30 -31.89 5.62 8.36
CA THR A 30 -32.09 7.04 8.66
C THR A 30 -30.80 7.83 8.49
N LEU A 31 -30.92 9.10 8.08
CA LEU A 31 -29.78 10.04 7.94
C LEU A 31 -28.89 10.12 9.20
N HIS A 32 -29.45 9.80 10.37
CA HIS A 32 -28.73 9.81 11.63
C HIS A 32 -27.66 8.70 11.72
N GLN A 33 -27.90 7.51 11.16
CA GLN A 33 -26.92 6.42 11.15
C GLN A 33 -25.76 6.68 10.19
N TRP A 34 -26.03 7.30 9.04
CA TRP A 34 -24.98 7.71 8.10
C TRP A 34 -23.99 8.69 8.73
N ARG A 35 -24.46 9.60 9.61
CA ARG A 35 -23.56 10.48 10.37
C ARG A 35 -22.59 9.71 11.27
N TYR A 36 -23.01 8.59 11.85
CA TYR A 36 -22.10 7.73 12.61
C TYR A 36 -21.09 7.03 11.70
N VAL A 37 -21.51 6.52 10.55
CA VAL A 37 -20.59 5.90 9.58
C VAL A 37 -19.54 6.91 9.14
N PHE A 38 -19.94 8.11 8.70
CA PHE A 38 -19.01 9.17 8.32
C PHE A 38 -18.14 9.63 9.49
N GLY A 39 -18.69 9.72 10.70
CA GLY A 39 -17.93 10.07 11.90
C GLY A 39 -16.83 9.05 12.21
N ILE A 40 -17.14 7.76 12.11
CA ILE A 40 -16.15 6.67 12.29
C ILE A 40 -15.11 6.72 11.17
N THR A 41 -15.51 6.95 9.91
CA THR A 41 -14.57 7.11 8.79
C THR A 41 -13.60 8.27 9.04
N VAL A 42 -14.10 9.44 9.45
CA VAL A 42 -13.26 10.61 9.76
C VAL A 42 -12.32 10.30 10.93
N ALA A 43 -12.79 9.64 11.98
CA ALA A 43 -11.95 9.25 13.12
C ALA A 43 -10.82 8.29 12.70
N ILE A 44 -11.12 7.28 11.88
CA ILE A 44 -10.13 6.33 11.35
C ILE A 44 -9.11 7.05 10.48
N LEU A 45 -9.55 7.87 9.52
CA LEU A 45 -8.68 8.62 8.62
C LEU A 45 -7.78 9.60 9.38
N SER A 46 -8.34 10.28 10.39
CA SER A 46 -7.58 11.21 11.23
C SER A 46 -6.54 10.47 12.09
N SER A 47 -6.89 9.31 12.64
CA SER A 47 -5.96 8.46 13.41
C SER A 47 -4.82 7.93 12.54
N THR A 48 -5.13 7.41 11.35
CA THR A 48 -4.13 6.98 10.37
C THR A 48 -3.24 8.13 9.94
N SER A 49 -3.81 9.32 9.71
CA SER A 49 -3.03 10.51 9.37
C SER A 49 -2.10 10.92 10.51
N LEU A 50 -2.55 10.85 11.76
CA LEU A 50 -1.72 11.17 12.92
C LEU A 50 -0.56 10.18 13.07
N ILE A 51 -0.82 8.87 12.94
CA ILE A 51 0.21 7.84 12.96
C ILE A 51 1.20 8.07 11.81
N PHE A 52 0.70 8.39 10.62
CA PHE A 52 1.54 8.70 9.48
C PHE A 52 2.42 9.92 9.76
N ILE A 53 1.89 11.00 10.31
CA ILE A 53 2.69 12.19 10.65
C ILE A 53 3.77 11.87 11.70
N LEU A 54 3.45 11.03 12.70
CA LEU A 54 4.39 10.67 13.78
C LEU A 54 5.49 9.70 13.34
N PHE A 55 5.18 8.75 12.45
CA PHE A 55 6.08 7.66 12.08
C PHE A 55 6.59 7.73 10.63
N SER A 56 6.08 8.65 9.80
CA SER A 56 6.57 8.84 8.44
C SER A 56 8.01 9.34 8.47
N SER A 57 8.91 8.55 7.90
CA SER A 57 10.29 8.91 7.67
C SER A 57 10.50 9.01 6.16
N ALA A 58 10.83 10.20 5.68
CA ALA A 58 11.12 10.43 4.26
C ALA A 58 12.54 9.98 3.84
N LYS A 59 13.21 9.17 4.66
CA LYS A 59 14.54 8.64 4.32
C LYS A 59 14.40 7.57 3.25
N LYS A 60 15.20 7.73 2.18
CA LYS A 60 15.40 6.73 1.11
C LYS A 60 15.72 5.40 1.80
N GLN A 61 14.85 4.41 1.65
CA GLN A 61 15.05 3.10 2.28
C GLN A 61 16.10 2.33 1.50
N ASP A 62 17.01 1.63 2.19
CA ASP A 62 18.20 1.00 1.59
C ASP A 62 17.88 -0.01 0.47
N TRP A 63 16.67 -0.58 0.46
CA TRP A 63 16.22 -1.48 -0.61
C TRP A 63 15.93 -0.76 -1.94
N ALA A 64 15.74 0.57 -1.93
CA ALA A 64 15.49 1.39 -3.11
C ALA A 64 16.78 1.80 -3.84
N GLU A 65 17.95 1.51 -3.26
CA GLU A 65 19.22 1.51 -3.99
C GLU A 65 19.29 0.20 -4.80
N SER A 66 18.41 0.06 -5.79
CA SER A 66 18.69 -0.92 -6.83
C SER A 66 20.00 -0.51 -7.47
N ASP A 67 20.98 -1.41 -7.47
CA ASP A 67 22.27 -1.33 -8.17
C ASP A 67 22.12 -0.77 -9.59
N THR A 68 21.96 0.56 -9.71
CA THR A 68 21.94 1.25 -11.00
C THR A 68 23.36 1.33 -11.57
N SER A 69 24.34 0.82 -10.82
CA SER A 69 25.72 0.67 -11.27
C SER A 69 25.97 -0.59 -12.11
N ASN A 70 25.01 -1.50 -12.32
CA ASN A 70 25.29 -2.75 -13.06
C ASN A 70 24.51 -2.98 -14.37
N SER A 71 23.53 -2.13 -14.73
CA SER A 71 22.84 -2.25 -16.02
C SER A 71 23.69 -1.81 -17.22
N ASN A 72 24.75 -1.07 -16.97
CA ASN A 72 25.57 -0.44 -18.01
C ASN A 72 26.74 -1.36 -18.40
N SER A 73 27.14 -2.25 -17.50
CA SER A 73 28.20 -3.23 -17.68
C SER A 73 27.70 -4.49 -18.41
N THR A 74 26.49 -4.97 -18.14
CA THR A 74 25.99 -6.21 -18.77
C THR A 74 25.72 -6.03 -20.27
N SER A 75 25.15 -4.89 -20.69
CA SER A 75 24.91 -4.63 -22.12
C SER A 75 26.20 -4.44 -22.93
N VAL A 76 27.23 -3.83 -22.34
CA VAL A 76 28.55 -3.66 -22.99
C VAL A 76 29.32 -4.99 -23.04
N GLN A 77 29.24 -5.82 -22.00
CA GLN A 77 29.89 -7.14 -21.97
C GLN A 77 29.28 -8.07 -23.02
N ASP A 78 27.95 -8.15 -23.11
CA ASP A 78 27.27 -9.00 -24.10
C ASP A 78 27.55 -8.53 -25.54
N GLN A 79 27.56 -7.20 -25.78
CA GLN A 79 27.86 -6.66 -27.11
C GLN A 79 29.33 -6.84 -27.52
N GLN A 80 30.27 -6.92 -26.56
CA GLN A 80 31.69 -7.19 -26.81
C GLN A 80 31.97 -8.69 -27.02
N LEU A 81 31.29 -9.59 -26.30
CA LEU A 81 31.40 -11.04 -26.48
C LEU A 81 30.91 -11.47 -27.87
N HIS A 82 29.80 -10.89 -28.35
CA HIS A 82 29.34 -11.11 -29.72
C HIS A 82 30.25 -10.48 -30.79
N ARG A 83 31.00 -9.42 -30.47
CA ARG A 83 32.00 -8.82 -31.38
C ARG A 83 33.35 -9.55 -31.43
N ASN A 84 33.73 -10.28 -30.40
CA ASN A 84 35.00 -11.03 -30.34
C ASN A 84 34.87 -12.47 -30.90
N ASN A 85 33.64 -12.96 -31.07
CA ASN A 85 33.35 -14.28 -31.61
C ASN A 85 32.83 -14.24 -33.07
N GLN A 86 33.18 -13.17 -33.80
CA GLN A 86 33.07 -13.03 -35.25
C GLN A 86 34.44 -12.65 -35.81
#